data_AF-A0A0K6FKS0-F1
#
_entry.id   AF-A0A0K6FKS0-F1
#
_cell.length_a   1.000
_cell.length_b   1.000
_cell.length_c   1.000
_cell.angle_alpha   90.00
_cell.angle_beta   90.00
_cell.angle_gamma   90.00
#
_symmetry.space_group_name_H-M   'P 1'
#
loop_
_entity.id
_entity.type
_entity.pdbx_description
1 polymer ?
#
loop_
_entity_poly.entity_id
_entity_poly.type
_entity_poly.pdbx_seq_one_letter_code
_entity_poly.pdbx_strand_id
1 'polypeptide(L)'
;MRLSGVLIAACSLASAASAFKWSQTKTVLAFGDSYTFVQGTMGHPGYSFFGDRFNLTITKDVVLKSEIVGNATSSGGANWIEMITNCYAGLPAKCPRTLWNFAFAGADIDPAILALHHDYTVDMTEQVDQWVQAWKNKLLKAPTKSSLAAFFIGINDTGDTSGWKNITDWTAFWNTEMDSYFKAVGRVYDTGLRSFLFLNVPDRTGSNPQIATFNSLLAQRVDAFKASKKDVSTVLFDTSKLFVDVLANATAYGFTNTTGYCRCTDPGYFWYILTAIALAEGAKWSEIKTVLAFGDSYTSVGGTTGLLGYSFFGDGRNLTITAEEVQKGEFIANQTSSGGSNWIQMITGCYEGHPSDCPRILWDFAWAGATIDANIVPLESEVIIPLTDQAVQWAQARNDNLLEAPGSSSLAAFFIGINDMLGTTSWKNVTDWDAFWNKALDSYFKAVDQVYDTGLRSFLFLNVPNLSRSPGLVDNPDVANHATQVKTFNSLLEQRIKCFKASKYGVSVASFDIDKLMNGVLDNPGGFGFTNTTGFCGRTDPGYFWRDPYHPTEGVHRLVANGILSELEKLE
;
A
#
# COMPACT_ATOMS: atom_id res chain seq x y z
N MET A 1 -32.88 15.27 81.53
CA MET A 1 -31.44 15.50 81.22
C MET A 1 -31.23 15.25 79.72
N ARG A 2 -30.07 15.59 79.12
CA ARG A 2 -29.72 15.26 77.70
C ARG A 2 -29.54 13.73 77.54
N LEU A 3 -29.47 13.06 76.37
CA LEU A 3 -29.30 13.35 74.92
C LEU A 3 -30.29 12.44 74.10
N SER A 4 -30.27 12.25 72.76
CA SER A 4 -30.23 13.13 71.56
C SER A 4 -30.33 12.23 70.29
N GLY A 5 -30.83 12.73 69.14
CA GLY A 5 -30.96 12.00 67.86
C GLY A 5 -32.41 11.99 67.32
N VAL A 6 -32.71 11.74 66.05
CA VAL A 6 -31.93 11.10 64.95
C VAL A 6 -32.09 11.88 63.62
N LEU A 7 -31.04 11.91 62.78
CA LEU A 7 -31.12 12.42 61.39
C LEU A 7 -31.82 11.41 60.47
N ILE A 8 -32.73 11.88 59.62
CA ILE A 8 -33.25 11.08 58.50
C ILE A 8 -32.21 11.08 57.37
N ALA A 9 -31.43 10.01 57.26
CA ALA A 9 -30.54 9.78 56.14
C ALA A 9 -31.34 9.22 54.94
N ALA A 10 -31.52 10.03 53.90
CA ALA A 10 -32.12 9.57 52.64
C ALA A 10 -31.14 8.63 51.91
N CYS A 11 -31.30 7.32 52.10
CA CYS A 11 -30.44 6.31 51.50
C CYS A 11 -30.70 6.22 49.99
N SER A 12 -29.86 6.87 49.19
CA SER A 12 -29.89 6.80 47.73
C SER A 12 -29.51 5.39 47.28
N LEU A 13 -30.50 4.59 46.86
CA LEU A 13 -30.29 3.27 46.27
C LEU A 13 -29.51 3.40 44.96
N ALA A 14 -28.20 3.19 45.03
CA ALA A 14 -27.35 3.08 43.85
C ALA A 14 -27.78 1.85 43.03
N SER A 15 -28.40 2.08 41.88
CA SER A 15 -28.72 1.01 40.95
C SER A 15 -27.43 0.39 40.44
N ALA A 16 -27.12 -0.83 40.88
CA ALA A 16 -26.05 -1.62 40.30
C ALA A 16 -26.24 -1.75 38.78
N ALA A 17 -25.13 -1.80 38.03
CA ALA A 17 -25.16 -2.09 36.61
C ALA A 17 -25.85 -3.42 36.33
N SER A 18 -26.86 -3.43 35.46
CA SER A 18 -27.28 -4.68 34.82
C SER A 18 -26.15 -5.09 33.86
N ALA A 19 -25.56 -6.27 34.07
CA ALA A 19 -24.48 -6.79 33.23
C ALA A 19 -24.84 -6.71 31.74
N PHE A 20 -23.85 -6.35 30.91
CA PHE A 20 -23.98 -6.20 29.46
C PHE A 20 -24.66 -7.41 28.81
N LYS A 21 -25.67 -7.14 27.97
CA LYS A 21 -26.42 -8.15 27.23
C LYS A 21 -26.44 -7.79 25.76
N TRP A 22 -25.58 -8.44 24.99
CA TRP A 22 -25.50 -8.24 23.54
C TRP A 22 -26.83 -8.43 22.81
N SER A 23 -27.65 -9.38 23.28
CA SER A 23 -29.01 -9.62 22.76
C SER A 23 -29.97 -8.43 22.94
N GLN A 24 -29.69 -7.52 23.88
CA GLN A 24 -30.47 -6.31 24.15
C GLN A 24 -29.86 -5.04 23.53
N THR A 25 -28.64 -5.13 22.98
CA THR A 25 -28.00 -4.02 22.26
C THR A 25 -28.67 -3.79 20.91
N LYS A 26 -28.99 -2.53 20.60
CA LYS A 26 -29.64 -2.09 19.35
C LYS A 26 -28.83 -1.04 18.59
N THR A 27 -28.02 -0.26 19.30
CA THR A 27 -27.14 0.76 18.75
C THR A 27 -25.71 0.46 19.18
N VAL A 28 -24.75 0.62 18.27
CA VAL A 28 -23.33 0.58 18.57
C VAL A 28 -22.70 1.90 18.09
N LEU A 29 -21.92 2.52 18.96
CA LEU A 29 -21.01 3.60 18.62
C LEU A 29 -19.61 3.00 18.54
N ALA A 30 -18.87 3.27 17.48
CA ALA A 30 -17.52 2.73 17.29
C ALA A 30 -16.52 3.88 17.13
N PHE A 31 -15.42 3.81 17.89
CA PHE A 31 -14.32 4.76 17.90
C PHE A 31 -13.01 3.99 17.69
N GLY A 32 -12.07 4.54 16.94
CA GLY A 32 -10.86 3.79 16.60
C GLY A 32 -10.13 4.23 15.34
N ASP A 33 -9.24 3.35 14.90
CA ASP A 33 -8.40 3.51 13.72
C ASP A 33 -8.88 2.66 12.52
N SER A 34 -7.94 2.34 11.60
CA SER A 34 -8.14 1.54 10.40
C SER A 34 -8.70 0.14 10.70
N TYR A 35 -8.50 -0.43 11.89
CA TYR A 35 -9.09 -1.72 12.29
C TYR A 35 -10.61 -1.63 12.53
N THR A 36 -11.18 -0.42 12.63
CA THR A 36 -12.60 -0.21 12.95
C THR A 36 -13.32 0.69 11.94
N PHE A 37 -12.61 1.54 11.20
CA PHE A 37 -13.14 2.39 10.13
C PHE A 37 -14.09 1.65 9.16
N VAL A 38 -15.20 2.31 8.81
CA VAL A 38 -16.17 1.92 7.76
C VAL A 38 -16.51 3.14 6.91
N GLN A 39 -16.48 3.02 5.58
CA GLN A 39 -16.74 4.14 4.67
C GLN A 39 -18.19 4.63 4.72
N GLY A 40 -18.36 5.95 4.83
CA GLY A 40 -19.62 6.64 4.53
C GLY A 40 -19.56 7.36 3.19
N THR A 41 -20.67 7.38 2.46
CA THR A 41 -20.85 8.17 1.21
C THR A 41 -20.67 9.68 1.38
N MET A 42 -20.71 10.19 2.62
CA MET A 42 -20.37 11.58 2.97
C MET A 42 -19.20 11.69 3.98
N GLY A 43 -18.41 10.62 4.12
CA GLY A 43 -17.16 10.61 4.86
C GLY A 43 -15.95 10.90 3.98
N HIS A 44 -14.77 10.95 4.58
CA HIS A 44 -13.52 11.10 3.83
C HIS A 44 -13.22 9.78 3.06
N PRO A 45 -12.98 9.80 1.73
CA PRO A 45 -12.81 8.58 0.93
C PRO A 45 -11.57 7.78 1.36
N GLY A 46 -11.77 6.53 1.79
CA GLY A 46 -10.74 5.64 2.33
C GLY A 46 -10.52 5.76 3.84
N TYR A 47 -11.14 6.73 4.51
CA TYR A 47 -10.76 7.11 5.88
C TYR A 47 -11.92 7.27 6.88
N SER A 48 -13.15 7.67 6.51
CA SER A 48 -14.22 7.86 7.52
C SER A 48 -15.67 7.61 7.07
N PHE A 49 -16.59 7.59 8.05
CA PHE A 49 -18.03 7.79 7.83
C PHE A 49 -18.48 9.24 8.06
N PHE A 50 -17.85 9.97 8.98
CA PHE A 50 -18.23 11.32 9.41
C PHE A 50 -17.14 12.36 9.08
N GLY A 51 -17.05 12.77 7.82
CA GLY A 51 -16.19 13.87 7.38
C GLY A 51 -14.69 13.68 7.70
N ASP A 52 -13.99 14.79 7.91
CA ASP A 52 -12.58 14.86 8.26
C ASP A 52 -12.34 16.07 9.15
N ARG A 53 -11.09 16.40 9.48
CA ARG A 53 -10.78 17.57 10.31
C ARG A 53 -11.20 18.91 9.69
N PHE A 54 -11.27 19.01 8.37
CA PHE A 54 -11.77 20.20 7.67
C PHE A 54 -13.31 20.30 7.71
N ASN A 55 -14.02 19.17 7.81
CA ASN A 55 -15.47 19.08 7.90
C ASN A 55 -15.95 18.31 9.15
N LEU A 56 -15.36 18.61 10.30
CA LEU A 56 -15.52 17.83 11.54
C LEU A 56 -16.95 17.84 12.11
N THR A 57 -17.78 18.81 11.72
CA THR A 57 -19.12 19.02 12.29
C THR A 57 -20.16 18.07 11.71
N ILE A 58 -20.62 17.09 12.49
CA ILE A 58 -21.77 16.25 12.10
C ILE A 58 -23.02 17.13 11.91
N THR A 59 -23.63 17.01 10.72
CA THR A 59 -24.85 17.71 10.33
C THR A 59 -26.05 16.76 10.25
N LYS A 60 -27.26 17.32 10.28
CA LYS A 60 -28.51 16.57 10.06
C LYS A 60 -28.52 15.86 8.70
N ASP A 61 -27.91 16.44 7.67
CA ASP A 61 -27.89 15.87 6.33
C ASP A 61 -26.99 14.64 6.27
N VAL A 62 -25.79 14.68 6.85
CA VAL A 62 -24.90 13.49 6.94
C VAL A 62 -25.61 12.34 7.67
N VAL A 63 -26.28 12.63 8.79
CA VAL A 63 -27.04 11.63 9.57
C VAL A 63 -28.24 11.02 8.83
N LEU A 64 -28.82 11.73 7.86
CA LEU A 64 -30.01 11.27 7.11
C LEU A 64 -29.70 10.74 5.71
N LYS A 65 -28.51 11.04 5.15
CA LYS A 65 -28.16 10.76 3.74
C LYS A 65 -26.89 9.92 3.59
N SER A 66 -25.95 9.94 4.54
CA SER A 66 -24.73 9.15 4.45
C SER A 66 -25.08 7.66 4.63
N GLU A 67 -24.98 6.90 3.55
CA GLU A 67 -25.03 5.45 3.55
C GLU A 67 -23.63 4.84 3.74
N ILE A 68 -23.56 3.69 4.42
CA ILE A 68 -22.37 2.84 4.48
C ILE A 68 -22.10 2.27 3.09
N VAL A 69 -20.85 2.38 2.62
CA VAL A 69 -20.40 1.78 1.36
C VAL A 69 -19.89 0.36 1.66
N GLY A 70 -20.55 -0.66 1.12
CA GLY A 70 -20.22 -2.05 1.42
C GLY A 70 -18.86 -2.48 0.85
N ASN A 71 -18.15 -3.29 1.62
CA ASN A 71 -16.75 -3.73 1.39
C ASN A 71 -15.71 -2.59 1.37
N ALA A 72 -16.08 -1.35 1.69
CA ALA A 72 -15.15 -0.23 1.78
C ALA A 72 -14.67 -0.04 3.23
N THR A 73 -13.76 -0.93 3.65
CA THR A 73 -12.98 -0.83 4.88
C THR A 73 -11.52 -1.20 4.61
N SER A 74 -10.64 -1.04 5.58
CA SER A 74 -9.21 -1.39 5.50
C SER A 74 -8.92 -2.88 5.21
N SER A 75 -9.93 -3.77 5.24
CA SER A 75 -9.81 -5.18 4.83
C SER A 75 -10.23 -5.46 3.38
N GLY A 76 -10.69 -4.45 2.63
CA GLY A 76 -11.27 -4.62 1.29
C GLY A 76 -12.58 -5.41 1.27
N GLY A 77 -13.17 -5.62 2.44
CA GLY A 77 -14.40 -6.37 2.68
C GLY A 77 -15.10 -5.84 3.92
N ALA A 78 -16.02 -6.63 4.46
CA ALA A 78 -16.58 -6.34 5.77
C ALA A 78 -15.52 -6.43 6.87
N ASN A 79 -15.57 -5.55 7.86
CA ASN A 79 -14.74 -5.62 9.07
C ASN A 79 -15.54 -6.19 10.28
N TRP A 80 -14.86 -6.35 11.42
CA TRP A 80 -15.46 -6.93 12.63
C TRP A 80 -16.68 -6.16 13.16
N ILE A 81 -16.70 -4.83 13.04
CA ILE A 81 -17.78 -4.00 13.60
C ILE A 81 -19.04 -4.06 12.74
N GLU A 82 -18.90 -4.14 11.42
CA GLU A 82 -19.99 -4.47 10.49
C GLU A 82 -20.51 -5.90 10.71
N MET A 83 -19.61 -6.88 10.87
CA MET A 83 -19.98 -8.28 11.09
C MET A 83 -20.85 -8.47 12.34
N ILE A 84 -20.46 -7.90 13.50
CA ILE A 84 -21.27 -8.05 14.71
C ILE A 84 -22.60 -7.28 14.61
N THR A 85 -22.62 -6.10 13.98
CA THR A 85 -23.86 -5.32 13.80
C THR A 85 -24.75 -5.82 12.67
N ASN A 86 -24.22 -6.69 11.80
CA ASN A 86 -24.79 -7.13 10.53
C ASN A 86 -25.16 -5.93 9.62
N CYS A 87 -24.30 -4.91 9.60
CA CYS A 87 -24.55 -3.59 9.00
C CYS A 87 -23.54 -3.27 7.90
N TYR A 88 -23.64 -4.01 6.78
CA TYR A 88 -22.64 -4.00 5.70
C TYR A 88 -22.84 -2.96 4.59
N ALA A 89 -23.98 -2.24 4.56
CA ALA A 89 -24.30 -1.26 3.53
C ALA A 89 -25.53 -0.41 3.90
N GLY A 90 -25.69 0.75 3.27
CA GLY A 90 -26.90 1.57 3.35
C GLY A 90 -26.95 2.49 4.58
N LEU A 91 -28.05 3.24 4.75
CA LEU A 91 -28.25 4.09 5.94
C LEU A 91 -28.12 3.29 7.26
N PRO A 92 -27.24 3.68 8.20
CA PRO A 92 -27.07 3.00 9.49
C PRO A 92 -28.37 2.81 10.30
N ALA A 93 -29.31 3.74 10.18
CA ALA A 93 -30.61 3.67 10.85
C ALA A 93 -31.53 2.53 10.34
N LYS A 94 -31.20 1.90 9.19
CA LYS A 94 -31.92 0.74 8.63
C LYS A 94 -31.28 -0.61 9.01
N CYS A 95 -30.07 -0.63 9.57
CA CYS A 95 -29.35 -1.86 9.88
C CYS A 95 -29.99 -2.68 11.03
N PRO A 96 -29.80 -4.02 11.07
CA PRO A 96 -30.29 -4.89 12.14
C PRO A 96 -29.78 -4.50 13.54
N ARG A 97 -28.59 -3.91 13.62
CA ARG A 97 -28.15 -3.01 14.69
C ARG A 97 -27.65 -1.72 14.07
N THR A 98 -28.04 -0.57 14.62
CA THR A 98 -27.59 0.73 14.13
C THR A 98 -26.12 0.92 14.48
N LEU A 99 -25.26 1.07 13.47
CA LEU A 99 -23.83 1.33 13.62
C LEU A 99 -23.52 2.80 13.33
N TRP A 100 -23.24 3.59 14.36
CA TRP A 100 -22.65 4.92 14.17
C TRP A 100 -21.14 4.80 14.34
N ASN A 101 -20.44 4.75 13.22
CA ASN A 101 -19.00 4.61 13.19
C ASN A 101 -18.34 6.00 13.14
N PHE A 102 -17.50 6.30 14.12
CA PHE A 102 -16.68 7.50 14.20
C PHE A 102 -15.20 7.20 13.95
N ALA A 103 -14.82 5.92 13.87
CA ALA A 103 -13.44 5.51 13.62
C ALA A 103 -12.93 6.07 12.29
N PHE A 104 -11.69 6.56 12.32
CA PHE A 104 -11.01 7.23 11.22
C PHE A 104 -9.71 6.47 10.93
N ALA A 105 -9.48 6.06 9.67
CA ALA A 105 -8.26 5.31 9.33
C ALA A 105 -7.01 6.17 9.56
N GLY A 106 -5.95 5.61 10.17
CA GLY A 106 -4.78 6.42 10.52
C GLY A 106 -5.08 7.52 11.56
N ALA A 107 -5.91 7.21 12.56
CA ALA A 107 -6.13 8.06 13.73
C ALA A 107 -5.36 7.57 14.96
N ASP A 108 -4.76 8.49 15.69
CA ASP A 108 -4.10 8.30 16.98
C ASP A 108 -5.05 8.66 18.14
N ILE A 109 -4.58 8.50 19.37
CA ILE A 109 -5.33 8.78 20.60
C ILE A 109 -5.44 10.28 20.87
N ASP A 110 -4.33 11.04 20.81
CA ASP A 110 -4.30 12.47 21.15
C ASP A 110 -3.18 13.24 20.38
N PRO A 111 -3.52 14.25 19.55
CA PRO A 111 -2.56 15.02 18.75
C PRO A 111 -1.63 15.94 19.57
N ALA A 112 -1.83 16.04 20.89
CA ALA A 112 -0.90 16.70 21.80
C ALA A 112 0.22 15.78 22.31
N ILE A 113 0.19 14.49 21.96
CA ILE A 113 1.18 13.47 22.38
C ILE A 113 1.92 12.90 21.16
N LEU A 114 1.18 12.53 20.11
CA LEU A 114 1.72 12.07 18.82
C LEU A 114 1.25 13.01 17.70
N ALA A 115 2.03 13.09 16.61
CA ALA A 115 1.68 13.93 15.47
C ALA A 115 0.84 13.13 14.47
N LEU A 116 -0.29 13.69 14.02
CA LEU A 116 -1.18 13.03 13.08
C LEU A 116 -0.47 12.69 11.77
N HIS A 117 -0.74 11.49 11.22
CA HIS A 117 -0.27 11.09 9.89
C HIS A 117 -0.66 12.08 8.78
N HIS A 118 -1.84 12.71 8.88
CA HIS A 118 -2.36 13.69 7.92
C HIS A 118 -3.03 14.87 8.64
N ASP A 119 -3.04 16.06 8.02
CA ASP A 119 -3.68 17.26 8.57
C ASP A 119 -5.22 17.15 8.64
N TYR A 120 -5.81 16.32 7.78
CA TYR A 120 -7.22 15.99 7.75
C TYR A 120 -7.64 14.85 8.71
N THR A 121 -6.70 14.17 9.39
CA THR A 121 -7.00 13.07 10.31
C THR A 121 -7.86 13.52 11.49
N VAL A 122 -8.86 12.70 11.86
CA VAL A 122 -9.69 12.89 13.05
C VAL A 122 -9.25 11.93 14.17
N ASP A 123 -8.48 12.44 15.13
CA ASP A 123 -8.02 11.67 16.30
C ASP A 123 -9.17 11.18 17.19
N MET A 124 -8.91 10.17 18.01
CA MET A 124 -9.94 9.56 18.85
C MET A 124 -10.60 10.54 19.85
N THR A 125 -9.91 11.61 20.30
CA THR A 125 -10.57 12.66 21.09
C THR A 125 -11.57 13.47 20.26
N GLU A 126 -11.21 13.82 19.02
CA GLU A 126 -12.08 14.52 18.07
C GLU A 126 -13.24 13.64 17.58
N GLN A 127 -13.05 12.33 17.42
CA GLN A 127 -14.13 11.36 17.19
C GLN A 127 -15.16 11.38 18.34
N VAL A 128 -14.68 11.54 19.58
CA VAL A 128 -15.56 11.69 20.76
C VAL A 128 -16.21 13.08 20.82
N ASP A 129 -15.54 14.16 20.34
CA ASP A 129 -16.19 15.47 20.14
C ASP A 129 -17.33 15.39 19.13
N GLN A 130 -17.16 14.68 18.00
CA GLN A 130 -18.22 14.44 17.03
C GLN A 130 -19.44 13.75 17.68
N TRP A 131 -19.23 12.68 18.45
CA TRP A 131 -20.34 12.03 19.18
C TRP A 131 -21.02 12.99 20.17
N VAL A 132 -20.23 13.71 20.99
CA VAL A 132 -20.76 14.63 22.02
C VAL A 132 -21.51 15.80 21.38
N GLN A 133 -21.06 16.32 20.24
CA GLN A 133 -21.75 17.32 19.42
C GLN A 133 -23.09 16.77 18.92
N ALA A 134 -23.08 15.58 18.32
CA ALA A 134 -24.25 15.02 17.66
C ALA A 134 -25.34 14.59 18.66
N TRP A 135 -24.92 14.15 19.86
CA TRP A 135 -25.79 13.87 21.00
C TRP A 135 -26.39 15.16 21.60
N LYS A 136 -25.58 16.19 21.87
CA LYS A 136 -26.08 17.50 22.37
C LYS A 136 -27.11 18.12 21.42
N ASN A 137 -26.81 18.05 20.12
CA ASN A 137 -27.67 18.55 19.04
C ASN A 137 -28.86 17.62 18.70
N LYS A 138 -28.99 16.48 19.39
CA LYS A 138 -30.07 15.49 19.24
C LYS A 138 -30.18 14.89 17.83
N LEU A 139 -29.09 14.97 17.05
CA LEU A 139 -28.97 14.40 15.71
C LEU A 139 -28.90 12.86 15.83
N LEU A 140 -28.07 12.38 16.76
CA LEU A 140 -27.89 10.96 17.04
C LEU A 140 -28.51 10.58 18.39
N LYS A 141 -28.88 9.30 18.53
CA LYS A 141 -29.50 8.74 19.74
C LYS A 141 -28.91 7.38 20.07
N ALA A 142 -28.40 7.26 21.29
CA ALA A 142 -27.91 6.01 21.88
C ALA A 142 -28.64 5.77 23.21
N PRO A 143 -29.74 4.98 23.25
CA PRO A 143 -30.46 4.71 24.47
C PRO A 143 -29.60 3.92 25.47
N THR A 144 -29.40 4.46 26.69
CA THR A 144 -28.53 3.95 27.76
C THR A 144 -28.52 2.43 27.96
N LYS A 145 -29.71 1.79 27.93
CA LYS A 145 -29.89 0.36 28.23
C LYS A 145 -29.79 -0.57 27.00
N SER A 146 -29.56 -0.02 25.81
CA SER A 146 -29.47 -0.79 24.55
C SER A 146 -28.37 -0.25 23.62
N SER A 147 -27.35 0.39 24.17
CA SER A 147 -26.24 0.97 23.40
C SER A 147 -24.90 0.52 23.94
N LEU A 148 -23.99 0.20 23.02
CA LEU A 148 -22.59 -0.12 23.29
C LEU A 148 -21.71 0.99 22.71
N ALA A 149 -20.74 1.47 23.48
CA ALA A 149 -19.57 2.15 22.91
C ALA A 149 -18.46 1.11 22.75
N ALA A 150 -17.83 1.04 21.59
CA ALA A 150 -16.69 0.18 21.32
C ALA A 150 -15.49 1.04 20.92
N PHE A 151 -14.33 0.74 21.51
CA PHE A 151 -13.06 1.41 21.25
C PHE A 151 -12.00 0.38 20.82
N PHE A 152 -11.35 0.64 19.69
CA PHE A 152 -10.18 -0.12 19.22
C PHE A 152 -9.23 0.87 18.52
N ILE A 153 -8.23 1.31 19.28
CA ILE A 153 -7.31 2.42 19.01
C ILE A 153 -5.95 2.06 19.66
N GLY A 154 -4.86 2.70 19.25
CA GLY A 154 -3.51 2.39 19.72
C GLY A 154 -2.61 1.74 18.67
N ILE A 155 -3.15 1.35 17.50
CA ILE A 155 -2.38 0.59 16.51
C ILE A 155 -1.45 1.51 15.72
N ASN A 156 -1.90 2.72 15.41
CA ASN A 156 -1.05 3.76 14.82
C ASN A 156 -0.08 4.29 15.88
N ASP A 157 -0.59 4.57 17.08
CA ASP A 157 0.18 5.10 18.21
C ASP A 157 1.43 4.24 18.52
N THR A 158 1.23 2.92 18.66
CA THR A 158 2.33 1.95 18.87
C THR A 158 3.13 1.62 17.61
N GLY A 159 2.62 1.99 16.43
CA GLY A 159 3.32 1.89 15.14
C GLY A 159 4.33 3.01 14.97
N ASP A 160 3.91 4.26 15.16
CA ASP A 160 4.74 5.45 14.96
C ASP A 160 5.85 5.57 16.02
N THR A 161 5.60 5.12 17.25
CA THR A 161 6.64 5.03 18.29
C THR A 161 7.61 3.86 18.13
N SER A 162 7.35 2.91 17.22
CA SER A 162 8.10 1.65 17.13
C SER A 162 9.60 1.84 16.85
N GLY A 163 9.96 2.88 16.10
CA GLY A 163 11.34 3.25 15.80
C GLY A 163 12.03 4.14 16.85
N TRP A 164 11.30 4.64 17.86
CA TRP A 164 11.79 5.68 18.78
C TRP A 164 12.76 5.11 19.82
N LYS A 165 13.89 5.80 20.00
CA LYS A 165 14.99 5.39 20.91
C LYS A 165 15.25 6.39 22.05
N ASN A 166 14.52 7.51 22.05
CA ASN A 166 14.60 8.60 23.02
C ASN A 166 13.66 8.42 24.22
N ILE A 167 12.62 7.57 24.11
CA ILE A 167 11.72 7.24 25.22
C ILE A 167 12.37 6.18 26.11
N THR A 168 12.80 6.59 27.30
CA THR A 168 13.43 5.71 28.30
C THR A 168 12.44 5.13 29.32
N ASP A 169 11.26 5.74 29.47
CA ASP A 169 10.17 5.23 30.31
C ASP A 169 8.86 5.16 29.51
N TRP A 170 8.66 4.01 28.87
CA TRP A 170 7.43 3.67 28.16
C TRP A 170 6.22 3.55 29.08
N THR A 171 6.41 3.30 30.38
CA THR A 171 5.28 3.22 31.32
C THR A 171 4.75 4.62 31.62
N ALA A 172 5.63 5.61 31.84
CA ALA A 172 5.23 7.01 31.98
C ALA A 172 4.58 7.54 30.69
N PHE A 173 5.20 7.27 29.52
CA PHE A 173 4.68 7.70 28.22
C PHE A 173 3.25 7.19 27.96
N TRP A 174 3.06 5.86 27.97
CA TRP A 174 1.73 5.27 27.73
C TRP A 174 0.71 5.61 28.83
N ASN A 175 1.12 5.97 30.06
CA ASN A 175 0.17 6.48 31.06
C ASN A 175 -0.40 7.86 30.68
N THR A 176 0.40 8.76 30.10
CA THR A 176 -0.05 10.09 29.65
C THR A 176 -1.15 9.98 28.59
N GLU A 177 -0.94 9.09 27.62
CA GLU A 177 -1.89 8.81 26.55
C GLU A 177 -3.16 8.09 27.05
N MET A 178 -2.99 7.09 27.92
CA MET A 178 -4.10 6.39 28.57
C MET A 178 -4.97 7.32 29.42
N ASP A 179 -4.42 8.41 29.98
CA ASP A 179 -5.22 9.42 30.67
C ASP A 179 -6.05 10.27 29.71
N SER A 180 -5.59 10.53 28.48
CA SER A 180 -6.43 11.17 27.45
C SER A 180 -7.49 10.23 26.89
N TYR A 181 -7.13 8.96 26.63
CA TYR A 181 -8.07 7.90 26.25
C TYR A 181 -9.20 7.77 27.29
N PHE A 182 -8.89 7.64 28.58
CA PHE A 182 -9.93 7.47 29.60
C PHE A 182 -10.70 8.76 29.94
N LYS A 183 -10.12 9.93 29.67
CA LYS A 183 -10.84 11.22 29.62
C LYS A 183 -11.86 11.25 28.47
N ALA A 184 -11.52 10.73 27.28
CA ALA A 184 -12.46 10.59 26.17
C ALA A 184 -13.58 9.57 26.48
N VAL A 185 -13.25 8.39 27.01
CA VAL A 185 -14.22 7.39 27.50
C VAL A 185 -15.17 7.99 28.55
N GLY A 186 -14.65 8.81 29.47
CA GLY A 186 -15.44 9.55 30.46
C GLY A 186 -16.49 10.47 29.82
N ARG A 187 -16.13 11.19 28.76
CA ARG A 187 -17.07 12.06 28.02
C ARG A 187 -18.19 11.26 27.34
N VAL A 188 -17.89 10.07 26.82
CA VAL A 188 -18.93 9.15 26.28
C VAL A 188 -19.85 8.64 27.41
N TYR A 189 -19.30 8.28 28.57
CA TYR A 189 -20.10 7.94 29.76
C TYR A 189 -21.03 9.08 30.22
N ASP A 190 -20.58 10.32 30.15
CA ASP A 190 -21.38 11.49 30.55
C ASP A 190 -22.55 11.79 29.59
N THR A 191 -22.52 11.29 28.34
CA THR A 191 -23.70 11.27 27.45
C THR A 191 -24.76 10.22 27.83
N GLY A 192 -24.51 9.44 28.90
CA GLY A 192 -25.44 8.47 29.44
C GLY A 192 -25.25 7.03 28.96
N LEU A 193 -24.13 6.70 28.28
CA LEU A 193 -23.81 5.31 27.93
C LEU A 193 -23.27 4.53 29.13
N ARG A 194 -23.55 3.23 29.17
CA ARG A 194 -23.19 2.33 30.31
C ARG A 194 -22.62 0.97 29.92
N SER A 195 -22.62 0.60 28.63
CA SER A 195 -21.91 -0.60 28.15
C SER A 195 -20.73 -0.16 27.30
N PHE A 196 -19.55 -0.69 27.61
CA PHE A 196 -18.29 -0.37 26.95
C PHE A 196 -17.55 -1.65 26.56
N LEU A 197 -17.06 -1.69 25.32
CA LEU A 197 -16.17 -2.71 24.78
C LEU A 197 -14.84 -2.05 24.43
N PHE A 198 -13.74 -2.64 24.91
CA PHE A 198 -12.38 -2.22 24.60
C PHE A 198 -11.68 -3.39 23.92
N LEU A 199 -10.95 -3.12 22.83
CA LEU A 199 -10.06 -4.08 22.18
C LEU A 199 -8.62 -3.62 22.43
N ASN A 200 -7.73 -4.55 22.77
CA ASN A 200 -6.31 -4.26 22.94
C ASN A 200 -5.54 -4.33 21.61
N VAL A 201 -4.37 -3.70 21.53
CA VAL A 201 -3.55 -3.60 20.31
C VAL A 201 -2.97 -4.97 19.95
N PRO A 202 -3.11 -5.46 18.70
CA PRO A 202 -2.59 -6.76 18.32
C PRO A 202 -1.07 -6.77 18.14
N ASP A 203 -0.35 -7.43 19.04
CA ASP A 203 1.07 -7.70 18.88
C ASP A 203 1.32 -8.69 17.72
N ARG A 204 1.85 -8.16 16.61
CA ARG A 204 2.14 -8.93 15.40
C ARG A 204 3.36 -9.85 15.51
N THR A 205 4.20 -9.69 16.54
CA THR A 205 5.39 -10.54 16.79
C THR A 205 5.28 -11.38 18.06
N GLY A 206 4.19 -11.24 18.83
CA GLY A 206 3.97 -11.92 20.12
C GLY A 206 5.05 -11.64 21.17
N SER A 207 5.78 -10.54 21.03
CA SER A 207 7.02 -10.24 21.77
C SER A 207 7.37 -8.75 21.85
N ASN A 208 6.50 -7.83 21.41
CA ASN A 208 6.78 -6.39 21.40
C ASN A 208 6.55 -5.79 22.82
N PRO A 209 7.60 -5.30 23.50
CA PRO A 209 7.47 -4.78 24.87
C PRO A 209 6.69 -3.47 24.95
N GLN A 210 6.66 -2.63 23.89
CA GLN A 210 5.87 -1.40 23.87
C GLN A 210 4.37 -1.74 23.88
N ILE A 211 3.93 -2.62 22.97
CA ILE A 211 2.54 -3.09 22.86
C ILE A 211 2.12 -3.83 24.14
N ALA A 212 2.99 -4.67 24.71
CA ALA A 212 2.73 -5.32 25.99
C ALA A 212 2.51 -4.31 27.14
N THR A 213 3.27 -3.21 27.17
CA THR A 213 3.10 -2.13 28.16
C THR A 213 1.79 -1.37 27.95
N PHE A 214 1.48 -0.95 26.72
CA PHE A 214 0.21 -0.32 26.34
C PHE A 214 -0.99 -1.18 26.75
N ASN A 215 -0.99 -2.47 26.37
CA ASN A 215 -2.08 -3.40 26.64
C ASN A 215 -2.28 -3.67 28.14
N SER A 216 -1.19 -3.70 28.92
CA SER A 216 -1.26 -3.80 30.39
C SER A 216 -1.88 -2.56 31.03
N LEU A 217 -1.53 -1.36 30.56
CA LEU A 217 -2.06 -0.10 31.10
C LEU A 217 -3.53 0.12 30.70
N LEU A 218 -3.91 -0.27 29.48
CA LEU A 218 -5.31 -0.32 29.04
C LEU A 218 -6.15 -1.20 29.98
N ALA A 219 -5.69 -2.42 30.28
CA ALA A 219 -6.40 -3.32 31.20
C ALA A 219 -6.57 -2.71 32.59
N GLN A 220 -5.51 -2.12 33.15
CA GLN A 220 -5.55 -1.44 34.45
C GLN A 220 -6.52 -0.26 34.46
N ARG A 221 -6.57 0.55 33.38
CA ARG A 221 -7.52 1.67 33.26
C ARG A 221 -8.97 1.21 33.06
N VAL A 222 -9.22 0.13 32.33
CA VAL A 222 -10.57 -0.49 32.22
C VAL A 222 -11.09 -0.92 33.59
N ASP A 223 -10.26 -1.58 34.41
CA ASP A 223 -10.65 -1.97 35.77
C ASP A 223 -10.78 -0.76 36.72
N ALA A 224 -9.95 0.27 36.60
CA ALA A 224 -10.11 1.52 37.36
C ALA A 224 -11.41 2.28 36.99
N PHE A 225 -11.80 2.28 35.71
CA PHE A 225 -13.06 2.85 35.25
C PHE A 225 -14.27 2.08 35.79
N LYS A 226 -14.24 0.74 35.71
CA LYS A 226 -15.23 -0.16 36.31
C LYS A 226 -15.30 -0.05 37.85
N ALA A 227 -14.16 0.19 38.49
CA ALA A 227 -14.08 0.38 39.94
C ALA A 227 -14.68 1.73 40.37
N SER A 228 -14.51 2.80 39.58
CA SER A 228 -15.01 4.14 39.90
C SER A 228 -16.47 4.40 39.46
N LYS A 229 -16.93 3.79 38.36
CA LYS A 229 -18.30 3.96 37.83
C LYS A 229 -19.14 2.69 38.04
N LYS A 230 -19.75 2.52 39.22
CA LYS A 230 -20.47 1.28 39.61
C LYS A 230 -21.71 0.93 38.76
N ASP A 231 -22.15 1.83 37.88
CA ASP A 231 -23.28 1.67 36.97
C ASP A 231 -22.87 1.28 35.53
N VAL A 232 -21.58 1.09 35.22
CA VAL A 232 -21.11 0.57 33.92
C VAL A 232 -20.92 -0.95 33.89
N SER A 233 -21.01 -1.51 32.68
CA SER A 233 -20.50 -2.83 32.33
C SER A 233 -19.40 -2.69 31.28
N THR A 234 -18.19 -3.14 31.60
CA THR A 234 -17.05 -3.18 30.66
C THR A 234 -16.78 -4.60 30.16
N VAL A 235 -16.30 -4.70 28.93
CA VAL A 235 -15.67 -5.88 28.35
C VAL A 235 -14.32 -5.43 27.78
N LEU A 236 -13.24 -6.14 28.14
CA LEU A 236 -11.95 -6.05 27.44
C LEU A 236 -11.80 -7.33 26.61
N PHE A 237 -11.55 -7.16 25.31
CA PHE A 237 -11.26 -8.25 24.39
C PHE A 237 -9.77 -8.26 24.07
N ASP A 238 -9.17 -9.44 24.18
CA ASP A 238 -7.73 -9.67 24.01
C ASP A 238 -7.42 -10.03 22.55
N THR A 239 -7.53 -9.04 21.68
CA THR A 239 -7.17 -9.11 20.26
C THR A 239 -5.73 -9.56 20.07
N SER A 240 -4.80 -9.11 20.92
CA SER A 240 -3.39 -9.49 20.89
C SER A 240 -3.21 -11.00 21.07
N LYS A 241 -3.89 -11.59 22.05
CA LYS A 241 -3.86 -13.05 22.25
C LYS A 241 -4.52 -13.81 21.11
N LEU A 242 -5.63 -13.29 20.55
CA LEU A 242 -6.25 -13.90 19.37
C LEU A 242 -5.30 -13.88 18.17
N PHE A 243 -4.65 -12.74 17.88
CA PHE A 243 -3.73 -12.61 16.74
C PHE A 243 -2.51 -13.52 16.90
N VAL A 244 -1.92 -13.62 18.09
CA VAL A 244 -0.81 -14.55 18.36
C VAL A 244 -1.24 -16.01 18.18
N ASP A 245 -2.43 -16.40 18.65
CA ASP A 245 -2.93 -17.78 18.46
C ASP A 245 -3.25 -18.09 16.99
N VAL A 246 -3.87 -17.16 16.26
CA VAL A 246 -4.15 -17.33 14.82
C VAL A 246 -2.86 -17.39 14.00
N LEU A 247 -1.86 -16.56 14.30
CA LEU A 247 -0.57 -16.60 13.61
C LEU A 247 0.22 -17.89 13.92
N ALA A 248 0.13 -18.41 15.14
CA ALA A 248 0.76 -19.67 15.54
C ALA A 248 0.04 -20.92 14.97
N ASN A 249 -1.30 -20.87 14.85
CA ASN A 249 -2.16 -22.00 14.47
C ASN A 249 -2.92 -21.77 13.16
N ALA A 250 -2.32 -21.01 12.22
CA ALA A 250 -2.92 -20.50 10.99
C ALA A 250 -3.88 -21.47 10.27
N THR A 251 -3.40 -22.69 9.97
CA THR A 251 -4.15 -23.72 9.24
C THR A 251 -5.42 -24.17 9.98
N ALA A 252 -5.43 -24.16 11.31
CA ALA A 252 -6.61 -24.50 12.12
C ALA A 252 -7.70 -23.42 12.06
N TYR A 253 -7.30 -22.17 11.77
CA TYR A 253 -8.19 -21.04 11.51
C TYR A 253 -8.52 -20.85 10.02
N GLY A 254 -8.04 -21.74 9.14
CA GLY A 254 -8.28 -21.71 7.69
C GLY A 254 -7.25 -20.94 6.86
N PHE A 255 -6.26 -20.31 7.50
CA PHE A 255 -5.22 -19.54 6.82
C PHE A 255 -4.10 -20.45 6.31
N THR A 256 -3.73 -20.30 5.05
CA THR A 256 -2.61 -20.96 4.38
C THR A 256 -1.40 -20.04 4.19
N ASN A 257 -1.57 -18.72 4.36
CA ASN A 257 -0.49 -17.74 4.33
C ASN A 257 -0.64 -16.64 5.41
N THR A 258 0.39 -16.46 6.24
CA THR A 258 0.49 -15.46 7.31
C THR A 258 1.63 -14.46 7.13
N THR A 259 2.35 -14.50 5.99
CA THR A 259 3.55 -13.69 5.73
C THR A 259 3.54 -12.97 4.38
N GLY A 260 2.86 -13.53 3.37
CA GLY A 260 2.77 -12.96 2.03
C GLY A 260 1.67 -11.92 1.86
N TYR A 261 1.85 -11.05 0.87
CA TYR A 261 0.91 -9.99 0.52
C TYR A 261 0.25 -10.28 -0.84
N CYS A 262 -0.94 -9.73 -1.06
CA CYS A 262 -1.69 -9.79 -2.33
C CYS A 262 -2.06 -11.20 -2.85
N ARG A 263 -3.04 -11.84 -2.19
CA ARG A 263 -4.13 -12.52 -2.90
C ARG A 263 -5.48 -11.98 -2.45
N CYS A 264 -5.88 -10.85 -3.02
CA CYS A 264 -7.23 -10.33 -2.81
C CYS A 264 -8.26 -11.37 -3.28
N THR A 265 -9.25 -11.65 -2.42
CA THR A 265 -10.23 -12.76 -2.50
C THR A 265 -9.74 -14.20 -2.27
N ASP A 266 -8.50 -14.46 -1.83
CA ASP A 266 -8.13 -15.80 -1.30
C ASP A 266 -8.38 -15.84 0.23
N PRO A 267 -9.31 -16.66 0.73
CA PRO A 267 -9.59 -16.76 2.17
C PRO A 267 -8.44 -17.36 2.98
N GLY A 268 -7.41 -17.92 2.33
CA GLY A 268 -6.22 -18.43 2.99
C GLY A 268 -5.24 -17.36 3.51
N TYR A 269 -5.43 -16.07 3.20
CA TYR A 269 -4.50 -15.01 3.60
C TYR A 269 -4.94 -14.28 4.86
N PHE A 270 -4.06 -14.21 5.86
CA PHE A 270 -4.33 -13.50 7.12
C PHE A 270 -4.16 -11.98 7.01
N TRP A 271 -3.20 -11.51 6.21
CA TRP A 271 -2.94 -10.08 6.01
C TRP A 271 -3.57 -9.57 4.71
N TYR A 272 -4.25 -8.44 4.83
CA TYR A 272 -4.73 -7.63 3.72
C TYR A 272 -4.11 -6.23 3.82
N ILE A 273 -3.77 -5.62 2.69
CA ILE A 273 -3.38 -4.21 2.60
C ILE A 273 -4.39 -3.50 1.71
N LEU A 274 -5.18 -2.60 2.28
CA LEU A 274 -5.79 -1.51 1.54
C LEU A 274 -4.79 -0.36 1.51
N THR A 275 -4.36 0.08 0.33
CA THR A 275 -3.66 1.36 0.17
C THR A 275 -4.65 2.50 0.03
N ALA A 276 -4.29 3.70 0.51
CA ALA A 276 -5.18 4.85 0.60
C ALA A 276 -5.86 5.21 -0.74
N ILE A 277 -7.12 5.65 -0.61
CA ILE A 277 -7.94 6.15 -1.72
C ILE A 277 -7.53 7.60 -1.98
N ALA A 278 -6.82 7.82 -3.10
CA ALA A 278 -6.71 9.14 -3.69
C ALA A 278 -7.55 9.17 -4.97
N LEU A 279 -8.41 10.18 -5.11
CA LEU A 279 -9.43 10.30 -6.17
C LEU A 279 -8.88 10.62 -7.57
N ALA A 280 -7.59 10.37 -7.82
CA ALA A 280 -7.07 10.31 -9.17
C ALA A 280 -7.43 8.93 -9.74
N GLU A 281 -8.29 8.90 -10.75
CA GLU A 281 -8.39 7.77 -11.66
C GLU A 281 -7.18 7.80 -12.61
N GLY A 282 -6.67 6.63 -12.98
CA GLY A 282 -5.49 6.50 -13.83
C GLY A 282 -5.77 7.03 -15.22
N ALA A 283 -4.89 7.91 -15.69
CA ALA A 283 -5.16 8.78 -16.83
C ALA A 283 -5.11 8.03 -18.17
N LYS A 284 -5.82 8.56 -19.16
CA LYS A 284 -5.81 8.07 -20.54
C LYS A 284 -4.46 8.32 -21.17
N TRP A 285 -4.05 7.50 -22.14
CA TRP A 285 -2.75 7.71 -22.81
C TRP A 285 -2.62 9.10 -23.44
N SER A 286 -3.71 9.66 -23.97
CA SER A 286 -3.79 11.03 -24.50
C SER A 286 -3.62 12.12 -23.43
N GLU A 287 -3.89 11.82 -22.15
CA GLU A 287 -3.76 12.74 -21.00
C GLU A 287 -2.39 12.66 -20.30
N ILE A 288 -1.65 11.57 -20.49
CA ILE A 288 -0.27 11.40 -19.98
C ILE A 288 0.66 12.49 -20.53
N LYS A 289 1.42 13.11 -19.64
CA LYS A 289 2.45 14.13 -19.95
C LYS A 289 3.83 13.74 -19.42
N THR A 290 3.87 13.02 -18.31
CA THR A 290 5.11 12.54 -17.68
C THR A 290 5.14 11.02 -17.69
N VAL A 291 6.28 10.44 -18.05
CA VAL A 291 6.56 9.01 -17.96
C VAL A 291 7.74 8.80 -17.03
N LEU A 292 7.55 7.91 -16.06
CA LEU A 292 8.55 7.45 -15.11
C LEU A 292 8.96 6.05 -15.51
N ALA A 293 10.22 5.85 -15.89
CA ALA A 293 10.70 4.57 -16.39
C ALA A 293 11.58 3.87 -15.36
N PHE A 294 11.25 2.61 -15.07
CA PHE A 294 11.95 1.74 -14.12
C PHE A 294 12.33 0.45 -14.85
N GLY A 295 13.57 -0.01 -14.71
CA GLY A 295 14.01 -1.14 -15.52
C GLY A 295 15.50 -1.42 -15.60
N ASP A 296 15.84 -2.24 -16.59
CA ASP A 296 17.21 -2.61 -16.92
C ASP A 296 17.69 -2.02 -18.28
N SER A 297 18.70 -2.63 -18.89
CA SER A 297 19.36 -2.18 -20.10
C SER A 297 18.41 -2.08 -21.31
N TYR A 298 17.29 -2.79 -21.31
CA TYR A 298 16.29 -2.69 -22.37
C TYR A 298 15.51 -1.35 -22.32
N THR A 299 15.62 -0.60 -21.22
CA THR A 299 14.86 0.64 -20.96
C THR A 299 15.78 1.84 -20.68
N SER A 300 16.95 1.62 -20.08
CA SER A 300 17.90 2.69 -19.71
C SER A 300 18.35 3.56 -20.90
N VAL A 301 18.39 4.88 -20.69
CA VAL A 301 18.94 5.89 -21.59
C VAL A 301 20.11 6.61 -20.91
N GLY A 302 21.27 6.67 -21.56
CA GLY A 302 22.46 7.34 -21.02
C GLY A 302 22.32 8.85 -20.96
N GLY A 303 22.55 9.44 -19.79
CA GLY A 303 22.57 10.89 -19.56
C GLY A 303 23.97 11.50 -19.44
N THR A 304 24.02 12.83 -19.36
CA THR A 304 25.23 13.59 -18.97
C THR A 304 25.58 13.48 -17.49
N THR A 305 24.64 13.02 -16.66
CA THR A 305 24.68 12.99 -15.18
C THR A 305 24.84 11.59 -14.59
N GLY A 306 24.33 10.56 -15.27
CA GLY A 306 24.47 9.17 -14.87
C GLY A 306 25.76 8.52 -15.38
N LEU A 307 25.84 7.20 -15.25
CA LEU A 307 26.95 6.43 -15.83
C LEU A 307 26.73 6.28 -17.34
N LEU A 308 27.63 6.87 -18.15
CA LEU A 308 27.50 6.95 -19.61
C LEU A 308 27.24 5.58 -20.26
N GLY A 309 26.07 5.42 -20.89
CA GLY A 309 25.63 4.19 -21.53
C GLY A 309 24.93 3.18 -20.59
N TYR A 310 24.76 3.52 -19.30
CA TYR A 310 24.13 2.68 -18.28
C TYR A 310 22.94 3.33 -17.58
N SER A 311 22.96 4.65 -17.32
CA SER A 311 21.88 5.36 -16.62
C SER A 311 21.78 6.85 -16.98
N PHE A 312 20.64 7.46 -16.66
CA PHE A 312 20.45 8.90 -16.65
C PHE A 312 20.78 9.54 -15.30
N PHE A 313 20.42 8.87 -14.20
CA PHE A 313 20.74 9.26 -12.81
C PHE A 313 21.74 8.29 -12.16
N GLY A 314 22.80 8.85 -11.57
CA GLY A 314 23.68 8.20 -10.57
C GLY A 314 24.23 6.79 -10.86
N ASP A 315 24.72 6.17 -9.79
CA ASP A 315 25.07 4.74 -9.70
C ASP A 315 24.90 4.23 -8.25
N GLY A 316 24.92 2.91 -8.05
CA GLY A 316 24.63 2.25 -6.76
C GLY A 316 25.47 2.70 -5.56
N ARG A 317 26.58 3.42 -5.78
CA ARG A 317 27.43 3.99 -4.71
C ARG A 317 26.88 5.30 -4.13
N ASN A 318 25.98 5.98 -4.84
CA ASN A 318 25.17 7.09 -4.32
C ASN A 318 23.80 7.14 -5.00
N LEU A 319 22.78 6.65 -4.30
CA LEU A 319 21.39 6.68 -4.77
C LEU A 319 20.78 8.10 -4.78
N THR A 320 21.34 9.06 -4.05
CA THR A 320 20.74 10.40 -3.90
C THR A 320 20.81 11.20 -5.20
N ILE A 321 19.67 11.36 -5.86
CA ILE A 321 19.49 12.31 -6.98
C ILE A 321 19.55 13.74 -6.44
N THR A 322 20.36 14.59 -7.06
CA THR A 322 20.53 15.99 -6.67
C THR A 322 19.75 16.96 -7.56
N ALA A 323 19.46 18.15 -7.02
CA ALA A 323 18.88 19.24 -7.78
C ALA A 323 19.75 19.68 -8.99
N GLU A 324 21.07 19.49 -8.93
CA GLU A 324 21.97 19.81 -10.03
C GLU A 324 21.84 18.81 -11.19
N GLU A 325 21.73 17.51 -10.89
CA GLU A 325 21.48 16.49 -11.90
C GLU A 325 20.12 16.70 -12.59
N VAL A 326 19.07 17.01 -11.83
CA VAL A 326 17.74 17.29 -12.40
C VAL A 326 17.74 18.56 -13.28
N GLN A 327 18.54 19.58 -12.93
CA GLN A 327 18.60 20.85 -13.68
C GLN A 327 19.54 20.84 -14.88
N LYS A 328 20.48 19.90 -14.97
CA LYS A 328 21.54 19.86 -16.01
C LYS A 328 21.70 18.52 -16.73
N GLY A 329 20.95 17.50 -16.31
CA GLY A 329 20.91 16.20 -16.96
C GLY A 329 20.26 16.30 -18.34
N GLU A 330 20.99 15.90 -19.36
CA GLU A 330 20.52 15.81 -20.75
C GLU A 330 20.69 14.36 -21.21
N PHE A 331 19.67 13.81 -21.87
CA PHE A 331 19.77 12.53 -22.56
C PHE A 331 20.70 12.67 -23.77
N ILE A 332 21.60 11.69 -23.94
CA ILE A 332 22.58 11.70 -25.02
C ILE A 332 22.08 10.77 -26.14
N ALA A 333 21.94 11.31 -27.35
CA ALA A 333 21.43 10.58 -28.50
C ALA A 333 22.12 9.22 -28.72
N ASN A 334 21.32 8.18 -28.88
CA ASN A 334 21.74 6.79 -29.13
C ASN A 334 22.61 6.13 -28.03
N GLN A 335 22.69 6.71 -26.82
CA GLN A 335 23.29 6.04 -25.65
C GLN A 335 22.32 5.03 -25.02
N THR A 336 21.95 4.00 -25.79
CA THR A 336 21.14 2.87 -25.30
C THR A 336 21.76 1.54 -25.70
N SER A 337 21.32 0.47 -25.03
CA SER A 337 21.73 -0.91 -25.34
C SER A 337 21.36 -1.36 -26.76
N SER A 338 20.45 -0.67 -27.46
CA SER A 338 20.01 -1.03 -28.82
C SER A 338 20.96 -0.56 -29.94
N GLY A 339 21.88 0.36 -29.63
CA GLY A 339 22.71 1.05 -30.63
C GLY A 339 21.95 2.06 -31.49
N GLY A 340 20.80 2.52 -31.01
CA GLY A 340 19.95 3.56 -31.58
C GLY A 340 19.01 4.08 -30.48
N SER A 341 17.78 4.45 -30.85
CA SER A 341 16.73 4.68 -29.87
C SER A 341 16.27 3.37 -29.20
N ASN A 342 15.81 3.42 -27.96
CA ASN A 342 15.09 2.30 -27.33
C ASN A 342 13.57 2.53 -27.35
N TRP A 343 12.79 1.64 -26.71
CA TRP A 343 11.33 1.71 -26.76
C TRP A 343 10.73 2.88 -25.94
N ILE A 344 11.33 3.22 -24.79
CA ILE A 344 10.80 4.26 -23.90
C ILE A 344 10.98 5.66 -24.51
N GLN A 345 12.11 5.88 -25.19
CA GLN A 345 12.35 7.08 -26.00
C GLN A 345 11.32 7.22 -27.14
N MET A 346 10.95 6.11 -27.80
CA MET A 346 9.99 6.14 -28.90
C MET A 346 8.56 6.46 -28.46
N ILE A 347 8.09 5.96 -27.31
CA ILE A 347 6.73 6.26 -26.83
C ILE A 347 6.61 7.65 -26.18
N THR A 348 7.72 8.27 -25.78
CA THR A 348 7.77 9.63 -25.21
C THR A 348 8.15 10.70 -26.24
N GLY A 349 8.83 10.31 -27.32
CA GLY A 349 9.52 11.23 -28.23
C GLY A 349 10.81 11.82 -27.66
N CYS A 350 11.31 11.30 -26.52
CA CYS A 350 12.44 11.86 -25.78
C CYS A 350 13.77 11.20 -26.20
N TYR A 351 14.35 11.67 -27.30
CA TYR A 351 15.52 11.05 -27.94
C TYR A 351 16.87 11.62 -27.48
N GLU A 352 16.91 12.91 -27.13
CA GLU A 352 18.09 13.65 -26.65
C GLU A 352 17.64 14.95 -25.94
N GLY A 353 18.55 15.60 -25.21
CA GLY A 353 18.30 16.88 -24.54
C GLY A 353 17.67 16.74 -23.13
N HIS A 354 17.20 17.85 -22.56
CA HIS A 354 16.67 17.87 -21.19
C HIS A 354 15.31 17.15 -21.10
N PRO A 355 15.10 16.28 -20.09
CA PRO A 355 13.84 15.56 -19.86
C PRO A 355 12.54 16.39 -19.97
N SER A 356 12.56 17.65 -19.52
CA SER A 356 11.38 18.51 -19.47
C SER A 356 11.02 19.15 -20.82
N ASP A 357 11.95 19.19 -21.78
CA ASP A 357 11.72 19.75 -23.13
C ASP A 357 11.16 18.71 -24.11
N CYS A 358 11.06 17.45 -23.70
CA CYS A 358 10.59 16.34 -24.52
C CYS A 358 9.06 16.35 -24.75
N PRO A 359 8.56 15.78 -25.89
CA PRO A 359 7.12 15.77 -26.23
C PRO A 359 6.23 15.11 -25.17
N ARG A 360 6.78 14.12 -24.45
CA ARG A 360 6.39 13.74 -23.10
C ARG A 360 7.63 13.80 -22.22
N ILE A 361 7.49 14.31 -21.00
CA ILE A 361 8.57 14.36 -20.02
C ILE A 361 8.97 12.93 -19.67
N LEU A 362 10.25 12.58 -19.77
CA LEU A 362 10.76 11.26 -19.42
C LEU A 362 11.76 11.35 -18.27
N TRP A 363 11.36 10.87 -17.09
CA TRP A 363 12.28 10.66 -15.97
C TRP A 363 12.68 9.18 -15.94
N ASP A 364 13.89 8.89 -16.39
CA ASP A 364 14.41 7.52 -16.50
C ASP A 364 15.26 7.13 -15.29
N PHE A 365 14.81 6.10 -14.58
CA PHE A 365 15.48 5.47 -13.45
C PHE A 365 16.04 4.09 -13.84
N ALA A 366 15.79 3.60 -15.06
CA ALA A 366 16.28 2.30 -15.50
C ALA A 366 17.81 2.27 -15.59
N TRP A 367 18.40 1.17 -15.14
CA TRP A 367 19.85 1.04 -14.98
C TRP A 367 20.36 -0.23 -15.67
N ALA A 368 21.31 -0.10 -16.60
CA ALA A 368 21.72 -1.17 -17.53
C ALA A 368 22.44 -2.36 -16.88
N GLY A 369 21.68 -3.28 -16.29
CA GLY A 369 22.15 -4.44 -15.55
C GLY A 369 21.37 -4.72 -14.26
N ALA A 370 20.37 -3.88 -13.93
CA ALA A 370 19.53 -4.02 -12.75
C ALA A 370 18.87 -5.40 -12.63
N THR A 371 18.91 -5.97 -11.43
CA THR A 371 18.01 -7.05 -11.00
C THR A 371 16.82 -6.45 -10.23
N ILE A 372 15.84 -7.28 -9.87
CA ILE A 372 14.69 -6.83 -9.07
C ILE A 372 15.13 -6.43 -7.65
N ASP A 373 15.92 -7.28 -6.99
CA ASP A 373 16.37 -7.11 -5.60
C ASP A 373 17.73 -7.81 -5.41
N ALA A 374 18.75 -7.03 -5.07
CA ALA A 374 20.13 -7.51 -4.86
C ALA A 374 20.26 -8.58 -3.75
N ASN A 375 19.28 -8.67 -2.84
CA ASN A 375 19.20 -9.67 -1.77
C ASN A 375 18.52 -10.98 -2.22
N ILE A 376 18.14 -11.08 -3.50
CA ILE A 376 17.49 -12.25 -4.13
C ILE A 376 18.32 -12.73 -5.31
N VAL A 377 18.66 -11.84 -6.24
CA VAL A 377 19.66 -12.09 -7.29
C VAL A 377 20.78 -11.06 -7.15
N PRO A 378 22.00 -11.48 -6.76
CA PRO A 378 23.14 -10.59 -6.59
C PRO A 378 23.46 -9.80 -7.86
N LEU A 379 23.99 -8.60 -7.67
CA LEU A 379 24.42 -7.70 -8.74
C LEU A 379 25.82 -8.09 -9.24
N GLU A 380 26.06 -7.99 -10.55
CA GLU A 380 27.39 -8.17 -11.15
C GLU A 380 28.39 -7.06 -10.75
N SER A 381 27.90 -5.94 -10.18
CA SER A 381 28.74 -4.87 -9.63
C SER A 381 27.99 -4.01 -8.60
N GLU A 382 28.74 -3.37 -7.69
CA GLU A 382 28.21 -2.43 -6.68
C GLU A 382 27.64 -1.12 -7.28
N VAL A 383 27.93 -0.85 -8.56
CA VAL A 383 27.46 0.36 -9.26
C VAL A 383 26.05 0.22 -9.83
N ILE A 384 25.50 -1.00 -9.85
CA ILE A 384 24.18 -1.30 -10.42
C ILE A 384 23.09 -0.89 -9.44
N ILE A 385 22.04 -0.20 -9.91
CA ILE A 385 20.87 0.16 -9.10
C ILE A 385 19.72 -0.84 -9.36
N PRO A 386 19.37 -1.74 -8.41
CA PRO A 386 18.23 -2.67 -8.55
C PRO A 386 16.88 -1.94 -8.48
N LEU A 387 15.81 -2.58 -8.92
CA LEU A 387 14.46 -1.97 -8.93
C LEU A 387 14.02 -1.43 -7.57
N THR A 388 14.30 -2.16 -6.48
CA THR A 388 14.00 -1.71 -5.11
C THR A 388 14.55 -0.32 -4.83
N ASP A 389 15.72 -0.03 -5.39
CA ASP A 389 16.48 1.18 -5.10
C ASP A 389 16.11 2.28 -6.10
N GLN A 390 15.83 1.94 -7.37
CA GLN A 390 15.23 2.86 -8.35
C GLN A 390 13.91 3.46 -7.83
N ALA A 391 13.05 2.65 -7.20
CA ALA A 391 11.81 3.13 -6.58
C ALA A 391 12.06 4.01 -5.35
N VAL A 392 13.14 3.76 -4.59
CA VAL A 392 13.59 4.63 -3.49
C VAL A 392 14.12 5.97 -4.03
N GLN A 393 14.87 5.98 -5.12
CA GLN A 393 15.33 7.21 -5.78
C GLN A 393 14.14 8.09 -6.20
N TRP A 394 13.11 7.50 -6.82
CA TRP A 394 11.88 8.21 -7.16
C TRP A 394 11.18 8.77 -5.93
N ALA A 395 10.95 7.95 -4.90
CA ALA A 395 10.26 8.38 -3.69
C ALA A 395 11.00 9.51 -2.96
N GLN A 396 12.34 9.47 -2.91
CA GLN A 396 13.18 10.54 -2.36
C GLN A 396 13.08 11.81 -3.20
N ALA A 397 13.35 11.74 -4.51
CA ALA A 397 13.31 12.90 -5.40
C ALA A 397 11.91 13.56 -5.48
N ARG A 398 10.84 12.79 -5.28
CA ARG A 398 9.47 13.30 -5.14
C ARG A 398 9.24 14.01 -3.81
N ASN A 399 9.66 13.41 -2.69
CA ASN A 399 9.51 13.98 -1.35
C ASN A 399 10.33 15.27 -1.16
N ASP A 400 11.53 15.32 -1.74
CA ASP A 400 12.41 16.49 -1.74
C ASP A 400 11.94 17.57 -2.75
N ASN A 401 10.83 17.34 -3.47
CA ASN A 401 10.26 18.19 -4.49
C ASN A 401 11.23 18.54 -5.65
N LEU A 402 12.17 17.64 -5.94
CA LEU A 402 13.07 17.75 -7.10
C LEU A 402 12.35 17.38 -8.40
N LEU A 403 11.46 16.37 -8.34
CA LEU A 403 10.73 15.85 -9.49
C LEU A 403 9.22 15.91 -9.26
N GLU A 404 8.46 16.24 -10.32
CA GLU A 404 7.00 16.23 -10.32
C GLU A 404 6.44 15.22 -11.33
N ALA A 405 5.49 14.42 -10.87
CA ALA A 405 4.67 13.53 -11.69
C ALA A 405 3.23 13.55 -11.16
N PRO A 406 2.38 14.48 -11.62
CA PRO A 406 0.98 14.55 -11.21
C PRO A 406 0.25 13.24 -11.55
N GLY A 407 -0.36 12.58 -10.56
CA GLY A 407 -0.93 11.23 -10.73
C GLY A 407 -1.96 11.10 -11.86
N SER A 408 -2.71 12.18 -12.13
CA SER A 408 -3.70 12.30 -13.20
C SER A 408 -3.13 12.68 -14.59
N SER A 409 -1.81 12.71 -14.75
CA SER A 409 -1.15 12.85 -16.05
C SER A 409 0.21 12.14 -16.12
N SER A 410 0.41 11.10 -15.31
CA SER A 410 1.69 10.39 -15.18
C SER A 410 1.55 8.88 -15.29
N LEU A 411 2.51 8.25 -15.97
CA LEU A 411 2.61 6.82 -16.19
C LEU A 411 3.92 6.31 -15.56
N ALA A 412 3.85 5.32 -14.65
CA ALA A 412 5.02 4.52 -14.31
C ALA A 412 5.10 3.28 -15.21
N ALA A 413 6.24 3.07 -15.84
CA ALA A 413 6.47 1.96 -16.74
C ALA A 413 7.62 1.09 -16.20
N PHE A 414 7.35 -0.21 -16.01
CA PHE A 414 8.25 -1.17 -15.40
C PHE A 414 8.64 -2.26 -16.42
N PHE A 415 9.93 -2.36 -16.73
CA PHE A 415 10.49 -3.45 -17.54
C PHE A 415 11.84 -3.92 -16.99
N ILE A 416 11.78 -5.02 -16.25
CA ILE A 416 12.85 -5.51 -15.38
C ILE A 416 12.68 -7.03 -15.19
N GLY A 417 13.77 -7.73 -14.88
CA GLY A 417 13.79 -9.17 -14.64
C GLY A 417 14.67 -9.94 -15.64
N ILE A 418 15.22 -9.27 -16.66
CA ILE A 418 16.06 -9.90 -17.68
C ILE A 418 17.38 -10.37 -17.05
N ASN A 419 18.01 -9.52 -16.24
CA ASN A 419 19.23 -9.87 -15.51
C ASN A 419 18.98 -10.93 -14.43
N ASP A 420 17.80 -10.94 -13.80
CA ASP A 420 17.38 -12.01 -12.89
C ASP A 420 17.34 -13.36 -13.60
N MET A 421 16.79 -13.43 -14.83
CA MET A 421 16.78 -14.67 -15.63
C MET A 421 18.17 -15.07 -16.15
N LEU A 422 19.02 -14.10 -16.52
CA LEU A 422 20.38 -14.38 -16.98
C LEU A 422 21.27 -14.87 -15.83
N GLY A 423 21.34 -14.11 -14.74
CA GLY A 423 22.14 -14.45 -13.56
C GLY A 423 21.74 -15.75 -12.86
N THR A 424 20.46 -16.15 -12.94
CA THR A 424 19.98 -17.44 -12.38
C THR A 424 20.00 -18.61 -13.35
N THR A 425 20.34 -18.42 -14.64
CA THR A 425 20.24 -19.48 -15.67
C THR A 425 20.96 -20.78 -15.26
N SER A 426 22.17 -20.68 -14.71
CA SER A 426 23.01 -21.82 -14.35
C SER A 426 22.77 -22.37 -12.93
N TRP A 427 21.90 -21.75 -12.14
CA TRP A 427 21.72 -22.10 -10.72
C TRP A 427 21.14 -23.50 -10.54
N LYS A 428 21.75 -24.30 -9.64
CA LYS A 428 21.34 -25.69 -9.30
C LYS A 428 20.85 -25.84 -7.86
N ASN A 429 20.95 -24.77 -7.07
CA ASN A 429 20.60 -24.70 -5.65
C ASN A 429 19.12 -24.32 -5.41
N VAL A 430 18.42 -23.79 -6.41
CA VAL A 430 16.98 -23.52 -6.34
C VAL A 430 16.20 -24.77 -6.75
N THR A 431 15.51 -25.37 -5.79
CA THR A 431 14.66 -26.56 -5.98
C THR A 431 13.18 -26.24 -6.07
N ASP A 432 12.75 -25.08 -5.55
CA ASP A 432 11.40 -24.54 -5.65
C ASP A 432 11.46 -23.16 -6.32
N TRP A 433 11.23 -23.15 -7.63
CA TRP A 433 11.28 -21.94 -8.44
C TRP A 433 10.01 -21.10 -8.34
N ASP A 434 8.85 -21.69 -8.04
CA ASP A 434 7.62 -20.94 -7.80
C ASP A 434 7.74 -20.10 -6.51
N ALA A 435 8.29 -20.68 -5.43
CA ALA A 435 8.58 -19.93 -4.21
C ALA A 435 9.67 -18.85 -4.43
N PHE A 436 10.72 -19.18 -5.19
CA PHE A 436 11.79 -18.23 -5.51
C PHE A 436 11.28 -17.01 -6.29
N TRP A 437 10.55 -17.22 -7.38
CA TRP A 437 10.00 -16.14 -8.19
C TRP A 437 8.89 -15.37 -7.48
N ASN A 438 8.11 -16.01 -6.59
CA ASN A 438 7.19 -15.28 -5.73
C ASN A 438 7.92 -14.33 -4.77
N LYS A 439 9.03 -14.77 -4.14
CA LYS A 439 9.86 -13.88 -3.30
C LYS A 439 10.40 -12.68 -4.10
N ALA A 440 10.89 -12.91 -5.33
CA ALA A 440 11.33 -11.83 -6.21
C ALA A 440 10.19 -10.86 -6.54
N LEU A 441 9.00 -11.39 -6.86
CA LEU A 441 7.82 -10.59 -7.18
C LEU A 441 7.19 -9.88 -5.96
N ASP A 442 7.39 -10.39 -4.73
CA ASP A 442 7.06 -9.67 -3.50
C ASP A 442 7.91 -8.39 -3.39
N SER A 443 9.23 -8.47 -3.66
CA SER A 443 10.11 -7.29 -3.72
C SER A 443 9.76 -6.36 -4.90
N TYR A 444 9.44 -6.91 -6.08
CA TYR A 444 8.97 -6.14 -7.24
C TYR A 444 7.75 -5.30 -6.89
N PHE A 445 6.68 -5.92 -6.38
CA PHE A 445 5.43 -5.21 -6.12
C PHE A 445 5.50 -4.31 -4.88
N LYS A 446 6.44 -4.54 -3.96
CA LYS A 446 6.79 -3.54 -2.93
C LYS A 446 7.37 -2.27 -3.55
N ALA A 447 8.24 -2.38 -4.55
CA ALA A 447 8.79 -1.22 -5.27
C ALA A 447 7.70 -0.49 -6.08
N VAL A 448 6.80 -1.22 -6.74
CA VAL A 448 5.62 -0.65 -7.42
C VAL A 448 4.69 0.06 -6.42
N ASP A 449 4.48 -0.51 -5.24
CA ASP A 449 3.65 0.09 -4.18
C ASP A 449 4.25 1.41 -3.66
N GLN A 450 5.57 1.48 -3.46
CA GLN A 450 6.25 2.74 -3.14
C GLN A 450 6.01 3.82 -4.21
N VAL A 451 5.97 3.45 -5.49
CA VAL A 451 5.64 4.38 -6.59
C VAL A 451 4.15 4.76 -6.56
N TYR A 452 3.22 3.82 -6.33
CA TYR A 452 1.79 4.12 -6.15
C TYR A 452 1.51 5.07 -4.98
N ASP A 453 2.19 4.89 -3.85
CA ASP A 453 1.98 5.68 -2.64
C ASP A 453 2.42 7.15 -2.79
N THR A 454 3.30 7.46 -3.76
CA THR A 454 3.58 8.86 -4.17
C THR A 454 2.42 9.55 -4.93
N GLY A 455 1.32 8.85 -5.16
CA GLY A 455 0.11 9.37 -5.82
C GLY A 455 -0.05 8.95 -7.29
N LEU A 456 0.82 8.10 -7.83
CA LEU A 456 0.71 7.62 -9.21
C LEU A 456 -0.44 6.63 -9.42
N ARG A 457 -1.17 6.77 -10.53
CA ARG A 457 -2.38 5.98 -10.82
C ARG A 457 -2.40 5.32 -12.20
N SER A 458 -1.44 5.60 -13.07
CA SER A 458 -1.32 4.94 -14.38
C SER A 458 -0.05 4.09 -14.43
N PHE A 459 -0.18 2.81 -14.81
CA PHE A 459 0.90 1.82 -14.76
C PHE A 459 1.01 1.00 -16.06
N LEU A 460 2.24 0.75 -16.50
CA LEU A 460 2.57 -0.16 -17.60
C LEU A 460 3.58 -1.20 -17.10
N PHE A 461 3.31 -2.48 -17.36
CA PHE A 461 4.21 -3.59 -17.01
C PHE A 461 4.58 -4.39 -18.24
N LEU A 462 5.87 -4.65 -18.45
CA LEU A 462 6.36 -5.58 -19.48
C LEU A 462 6.74 -6.91 -18.84
N ASN A 463 6.46 -8.02 -19.55
CA ASN A 463 6.99 -9.33 -19.18
C ASN A 463 8.45 -9.51 -19.64
N VAL A 464 9.13 -10.57 -19.20
CA VAL A 464 10.53 -10.81 -19.56
C VAL A 464 10.60 -11.63 -20.86
N PRO A 465 11.33 -11.18 -21.90
CA PRO A 465 11.48 -11.95 -23.13
C PRO A 465 12.40 -13.17 -22.94
N ASN A 466 12.04 -14.29 -23.57
CA ASN A 466 12.85 -15.51 -23.55
C ASN A 466 14.09 -15.37 -24.44
N LEU A 467 15.26 -15.24 -23.83
CA LEU A 467 16.53 -15.06 -24.53
C LEU A 467 17.19 -16.37 -25.00
N SER A 468 16.50 -17.52 -24.92
CA SER A 468 17.03 -18.82 -25.39
C SER A 468 17.46 -18.87 -26.87
N ARG A 469 17.04 -17.90 -27.67
CA ARG A 469 17.40 -17.74 -29.09
C ARG A 469 18.41 -16.61 -29.34
N SER A 470 18.96 -16.00 -28.29
CA SER A 470 19.98 -14.95 -28.41
C SER A 470 21.38 -15.55 -28.66
N PRO A 471 22.29 -14.85 -29.36
CA PRO A 471 23.63 -15.35 -29.64
C PRO A 471 24.46 -15.61 -28.37
N GLY A 472 24.13 -14.95 -27.26
CA GLY A 472 24.78 -15.13 -25.96
C GLY A 472 24.23 -16.28 -25.10
N LEU A 473 23.16 -16.96 -25.54
CA LEU A 473 22.50 -18.01 -24.75
C LEU A 473 22.16 -19.29 -25.53
N VAL A 474 22.09 -19.25 -26.86
CA VAL A 474 21.67 -20.39 -27.69
C VAL A 474 22.51 -21.66 -27.50
N ASP A 475 23.82 -21.52 -27.29
CA ASP A 475 24.76 -22.62 -27.03
C ASP A 475 24.99 -22.90 -25.53
N ASN A 476 24.24 -22.25 -24.62
CA ASN A 476 24.38 -22.47 -23.18
C ASN A 476 23.74 -23.82 -22.78
N PRO A 477 24.44 -24.73 -22.07
CA PRO A 477 23.90 -26.03 -21.70
C PRO A 477 22.65 -25.95 -20.81
N ASP A 478 22.44 -24.83 -20.12
CA ASP A 478 21.32 -24.58 -19.23
C ASP A 478 20.21 -23.70 -19.85
N VAL A 479 20.26 -23.44 -21.16
CA VAL A 479 19.25 -22.63 -21.87
C VAL A 479 17.81 -23.13 -21.70
N ALA A 480 17.62 -24.44 -21.50
CA ALA A 480 16.33 -25.04 -21.19
C ALA A 480 15.78 -24.65 -19.80
N ASN A 481 16.66 -24.40 -18.82
CA ASN A 481 16.27 -23.84 -17.53
C ASN A 481 15.78 -22.39 -17.73
N HIS A 482 16.56 -21.54 -18.40
CA HIS A 482 16.19 -20.15 -18.70
C HIS A 482 14.80 -20.06 -19.35
N ALA A 483 14.55 -20.79 -20.43
CA ALA A 483 13.25 -20.80 -21.11
C ALA A 483 12.09 -21.30 -20.22
N THR A 484 12.38 -22.18 -19.26
CA THR A 484 11.40 -22.63 -18.26
C THR A 484 11.13 -21.55 -17.23
N GLN A 485 12.16 -20.89 -16.69
CA GLN A 485 12.02 -19.87 -15.66
C GLN A 485 11.37 -18.59 -16.16
N VAL A 486 11.68 -18.15 -17.39
CA VAL A 486 10.99 -17.02 -18.04
C VAL A 486 9.47 -17.28 -18.09
N LYS A 487 9.05 -18.51 -18.43
CA LYS A 487 7.63 -18.88 -18.47
C LYS A 487 6.98 -18.89 -17.07
N THR A 488 7.68 -19.43 -16.06
CA THR A 488 7.20 -19.42 -14.66
C THR A 488 7.06 -17.99 -14.14
N PHE A 489 8.10 -17.17 -14.32
CA PHE A 489 8.12 -15.77 -13.90
C PHE A 489 7.04 -14.95 -14.60
N ASN A 490 6.91 -15.04 -15.94
CA ASN A 490 5.89 -14.31 -16.69
C ASN A 490 4.46 -14.70 -16.26
N SER A 491 4.22 -15.98 -15.96
CA SER A 491 2.94 -16.47 -15.42
C SER A 491 2.63 -15.89 -14.04
N LEU A 492 3.63 -15.81 -13.15
CA LEU A 492 3.48 -15.22 -11.82
C LEU A 492 3.34 -13.70 -11.88
N LEU A 493 4.10 -13.02 -12.74
CA LEU A 493 4.01 -11.59 -12.98
C LEU A 493 2.62 -11.20 -13.51
N GLU A 494 2.06 -11.93 -14.47
CA GLU A 494 0.71 -11.69 -14.97
C GLU A 494 -0.35 -11.81 -13.85
N GLN A 495 -0.19 -12.77 -12.93
CA GLN A 495 -1.04 -12.90 -11.75
C GLN A 495 -0.87 -11.70 -10.79
N ARG A 496 0.37 -11.26 -10.53
CA ARG A 496 0.64 -10.11 -9.64
C ARG A 496 0.13 -8.79 -10.22
N ILE A 497 0.25 -8.55 -11.53
CA ILE A 497 -0.34 -7.40 -12.23
C ILE A 497 -1.87 -7.40 -12.06
N LYS A 498 -2.53 -8.56 -12.21
CA LYS A 498 -3.98 -8.70 -11.97
C LYS A 498 -4.34 -8.43 -10.51
N CYS A 499 -3.56 -8.93 -9.54
CA CYS A 499 -3.75 -8.62 -8.13
C CYS A 499 -3.61 -7.11 -7.84
N PHE A 500 -2.58 -6.45 -8.36
CA PHE A 500 -2.35 -5.01 -8.22
C PHE A 500 -3.51 -4.19 -8.79
N LYS A 501 -3.97 -4.51 -10.01
CA LYS A 501 -5.14 -3.86 -10.64
C LYS A 501 -6.43 -4.05 -9.83
N ALA A 502 -6.53 -5.11 -9.03
CA ALA A 502 -7.69 -5.41 -8.19
C ALA A 502 -7.57 -4.91 -6.73
N SER A 503 -6.35 -4.60 -6.24
CA SER A 503 -6.11 -4.18 -4.85
C SER A 503 -5.93 -2.68 -4.69
N LYS A 504 -5.52 -1.96 -5.74
CA LYS A 504 -5.27 -0.52 -5.72
C LYS A 504 -6.49 0.28 -6.18
N TYR A 505 -6.75 1.40 -5.51
CA TYR A 505 -7.84 2.29 -5.91
C TYR A 505 -7.45 3.13 -7.13
N GLY A 506 -8.40 3.29 -8.06
CA GLY A 506 -8.28 4.23 -9.17
C GLY A 506 -7.20 3.90 -10.20
N VAL A 507 -6.59 2.71 -10.19
CA VAL A 507 -5.46 2.42 -11.11
C VAL A 507 -5.91 2.10 -12.53
N SER A 508 -5.32 2.80 -13.50
CA SER A 508 -5.27 2.38 -14.89
C SER A 508 -4.01 1.56 -15.12
N VAL A 509 -4.14 0.38 -15.72
CA VAL A 509 -3.06 -0.61 -15.83
C VAL A 509 -3.09 -1.26 -17.21
N ALA A 510 -2.01 -1.07 -17.97
CA ALA A 510 -1.69 -1.81 -19.18
C ALA A 510 -0.56 -2.83 -18.91
N SER A 511 -0.47 -3.85 -19.77
CA SER A 511 0.58 -4.86 -19.73
C SER A 511 0.97 -5.27 -21.14
N PHE A 512 2.27 -5.37 -21.44
CA PHE A 512 2.76 -5.74 -22.77
C PHE A 512 3.54 -7.06 -22.75
N ASP A 513 3.19 -7.94 -23.70
CA ASP A 513 3.76 -9.28 -23.86
C ASP A 513 4.90 -9.26 -24.90
N ILE A 514 6.07 -8.79 -24.47
CA ILE A 514 7.26 -8.70 -25.31
C ILE A 514 7.85 -10.09 -25.61
N ASP A 515 7.70 -11.08 -24.72
CA ASP A 515 8.11 -12.46 -25.01
C ASP A 515 7.41 -13.02 -26.25
N LYS A 516 6.07 -12.86 -26.33
CA LYS A 516 5.29 -13.25 -27.50
C LYS A 516 5.62 -12.43 -28.74
N LEU A 517 5.88 -11.12 -28.61
CA LEU A 517 6.34 -10.29 -29.73
C LEU A 517 7.67 -10.83 -30.28
N MET A 518 8.69 -10.95 -29.44
CA MET A 518 10.04 -11.33 -29.86
C MET A 518 10.06 -12.74 -30.46
N ASN A 519 9.36 -13.72 -29.87
CA ASN A 519 9.22 -15.04 -30.49
C ASN A 519 8.49 -14.99 -31.84
N GLY A 520 7.37 -14.27 -31.95
CA GLY A 520 6.64 -14.12 -33.21
C GLY A 520 7.44 -13.44 -34.33
N VAL A 521 8.33 -12.52 -33.98
CA VAL A 521 9.28 -11.90 -34.92
C VAL A 521 10.40 -12.88 -35.29
N LEU A 522 10.97 -13.61 -34.33
CA LEU A 522 12.03 -14.60 -34.57
C LEU A 522 11.54 -15.83 -35.38
N ASP A 523 10.24 -16.13 -35.35
CA ASP A 523 9.60 -17.18 -36.15
C ASP A 523 9.25 -16.75 -37.59
N ASN A 524 9.11 -15.45 -37.84
CA ASN A 524 8.83 -14.90 -39.18
C ASN A 524 9.65 -13.62 -39.48
N PRO A 525 11.00 -13.65 -39.41
CA PRO A 525 11.82 -12.43 -39.40
C PRO A 525 11.70 -11.61 -40.67
N GLY A 526 11.60 -12.27 -41.83
CA GLY A 526 11.40 -11.60 -43.11
C GLY A 526 10.08 -10.84 -43.22
N GLY A 527 9.04 -11.25 -42.48
CA GLY A 527 7.77 -10.53 -42.37
C GLY A 527 7.87 -9.19 -41.63
N PHE A 528 8.94 -9.02 -40.83
CA PHE A 528 9.25 -7.79 -40.09
C PHE A 528 10.49 -7.05 -40.62
N GLY A 529 11.06 -7.51 -41.74
CA GLY A 529 12.21 -6.89 -42.40
C GLY A 529 13.59 -7.39 -41.95
N PHE A 530 13.67 -8.32 -40.99
CA PHE A 530 14.95 -8.87 -40.51
C PHE A 530 15.47 -9.98 -41.43
N THR A 531 16.77 -9.96 -41.70
CA THR A 531 17.50 -10.96 -42.49
C THR A 531 18.44 -11.83 -41.65
N ASN A 532 18.78 -11.41 -40.43
CA ASN A 532 19.61 -12.18 -39.51
C ASN A 532 19.03 -12.17 -38.07
N THR A 533 18.80 -13.37 -37.52
CA THR A 533 18.28 -13.63 -36.17
C THR A 533 19.18 -14.51 -35.31
N THR A 534 20.32 -14.98 -35.85
CA THR A 534 21.22 -15.94 -35.18
C THR A 534 22.60 -15.37 -34.87
N GLY A 535 23.02 -14.33 -35.60
CA GLY A 535 24.17 -13.50 -35.27
C GLY A 535 23.76 -12.10 -34.80
N PHE A 536 24.75 -11.33 -34.35
CA PHE A 536 24.60 -9.92 -33.97
C PHE A 536 25.49 -9.01 -34.84
N CYS A 537 25.15 -7.72 -34.95
CA CYS A 537 25.82 -6.79 -35.86
C CYS A 537 26.90 -5.89 -35.25
N GLY A 538 26.86 -5.64 -33.93
CA GLY A 538 27.83 -4.81 -33.19
C GLY A 538 27.77 -3.30 -33.52
N ARG A 539 26.78 -2.87 -34.31
CA ARG A 539 26.55 -1.50 -34.80
C ARG A 539 25.07 -1.34 -35.13
N THR A 540 24.61 -0.14 -35.48
CA THR A 540 23.28 0.06 -36.06
C THR A 540 23.20 -0.65 -37.43
N ASP A 541 22.34 -1.67 -37.55
CA ASP A 541 22.11 -2.41 -38.80
C ASP A 541 20.65 -2.92 -38.84
N PRO A 542 19.80 -2.44 -39.78
CA PRO A 542 18.38 -2.77 -39.79
C PRO A 542 18.07 -4.21 -40.24
N GLY A 543 19.03 -4.92 -40.83
CA GLY A 543 18.85 -6.33 -41.23
C GLY A 543 18.95 -7.31 -40.06
N TYR A 544 19.40 -6.85 -38.88
CA TYR A 544 19.66 -7.70 -37.71
C TYR A 544 18.60 -7.54 -36.64
N PHE A 545 18.18 -8.66 -36.05
CA PHE A 545 17.36 -8.67 -34.84
C PHE A 545 18.20 -8.37 -33.60
N TRP A 546 19.39 -8.98 -33.48
CA TRP A 546 20.31 -8.79 -32.35
C TRP A 546 21.40 -7.77 -32.66
N ARG A 547 21.62 -6.81 -31.75
CA ARG A 547 22.70 -5.83 -31.85
C ARG A 547 23.99 -6.36 -31.23
N ASP A 548 23.89 -7.01 -30.09
CA ASP A 548 24.97 -7.71 -29.39
C ASP A 548 24.46 -9.09 -28.88
N PRO A 549 25.21 -9.89 -28.10
CA PRO A 549 24.77 -11.23 -27.69
C PRO A 549 23.46 -11.29 -26.88
N TYR A 550 23.01 -10.18 -26.28
CA TYR A 550 21.82 -10.15 -25.41
C TYR A 550 20.80 -9.07 -25.76
N HIS A 551 21.19 -7.96 -26.41
CA HIS A 551 20.28 -6.85 -26.70
C HIS A 551 19.80 -6.85 -28.16
N PRO A 552 18.52 -6.59 -28.43
CA PRO A 552 17.98 -6.48 -29.77
C PRO A 552 18.26 -5.09 -30.38
N THR A 553 18.10 -4.94 -31.70
CA THR A 553 18.33 -3.67 -32.40
C THR A 553 17.19 -2.67 -32.18
N GLU A 554 17.44 -1.39 -32.49
CA GLU A 554 16.40 -0.35 -32.57
C GLU A 554 15.17 -0.79 -33.38
N GLY A 555 15.36 -1.59 -34.44
CA GLY A 555 14.27 -2.12 -35.26
C GLY A 555 13.27 -2.96 -34.45
N VAL A 556 13.75 -3.75 -33.50
CA VAL A 556 12.91 -4.54 -32.57
C VAL A 556 12.28 -3.63 -31.51
N HIS A 557 13.04 -2.69 -30.95
CA HIS A 557 12.50 -1.70 -30.01
C HIS A 557 11.37 -0.84 -30.63
N ARG A 558 11.38 -0.63 -31.95
CA ARG A 558 10.29 0.03 -32.68
C ARG A 558 9.03 -0.81 -32.75
N LEU A 559 9.15 -2.14 -32.88
CA LEU A 559 8.01 -3.06 -32.79
C LEU A 559 7.46 -3.12 -31.35
N VAL A 560 8.33 -3.08 -30.35
CA VAL A 560 7.96 -3.00 -28.92
C VAL A 560 7.20 -1.70 -28.64
N ALA A 561 7.74 -0.55 -29.05
CA ALA A 561 7.09 0.76 -28.86
C ALA A 561 5.71 0.83 -29.53
N ASN A 562 5.59 0.37 -30.78
CA ASN A 562 4.31 0.32 -31.50
C ASN A 562 3.29 -0.61 -30.81
N GLY A 563 3.74 -1.75 -30.29
CA GLY A 563 2.90 -2.68 -29.54
C GLY A 563 2.43 -2.09 -28.20
N ILE A 564 3.30 -1.40 -27.48
CA ILE A 564 3.00 -0.70 -26.23
C ILE A 564 2.00 0.43 -26.45
N LEU A 565 2.19 1.26 -27.50
CA LEU A 565 1.23 2.31 -27.86
C LEU A 565 -0.15 1.70 -28.12
N SER A 566 -0.22 0.58 -28.85
CA SER A 566 -1.46 -0.15 -29.09
C SER A 566 -2.13 -0.70 -27.81
N GLU A 567 -1.40 -0.99 -26.74
CA GLU A 567 -1.97 -1.33 -25.42
C GLU A 567 -2.36 -0.09 -24.59
N LEU A 568 -1.60 1.00 -24.68
CA LEU A 568 -1.87 2.26 -23.98
C LEU A 568 -3.08 3.01 -24.57
N GLU A 569 -3.28 2.94 -25.88
CA GLU A 569 -4.46 3.48 -26.60
C GLU A 569 -5.76 2.73 -26.25
N LYS A 570 -5.69 1.56 -25.60
CA LYS A 570 -6.87 0.87 -25.02
C LYS A 570 -7.27 1.40 -23.64
N LEU A 571 -6.53 2.38 -23.11
CA LEU A 571 -6.83 3.09 -21.87
C LEU A 571 -7.54 4.45 -22.12
N GLU A 572 -8.03 4.70 -23.34
CA GLU A 572 -8.85 5.88 -23.69
C GLU A 572 -10.33 5.81 -23.26
#